data_AF-A0A6P7TWK6-F1
#
_entry.id   AF-A0A6P7TWK6-F1
#
_cell.length_a   1.000
_cell.length_b   1.000
_cell.length_c   1.000
_cell.angle_alpha   90.00
_cell.angle_beta   90.00
_cell.angle_gamma   90.00
#
_symmetry.space_group_name_H-M   'P 1'
#
loop_
_entity.id
_entity.type
_entity.pdbx_description
1 polymer ?
#
loop_
_entity_poly.entity_id
_entity_poly.type
_entity_poly.pdbx_seq_one_letter_code
_entity_poly.pdbx_strand_id
1 'polypeptide(L)'
;MCDRRVVRGNTYALPLIQTCAPKEPQRPKRKNFPRKANTASPSPVKGRLHIEVQTELYLEELSERVEEIEAEIQTDTFIDRPKTPLFIPAKTGLDVTTQIYEGDLFDFDIEVVPILEVIVGKTIEQSLLEIMEEEELANLREQQRHFEELRSAELVEQQRLEEHDRRQKEEGLKQNLDCKENRISQQRATLLVEKETARKMAARALAKSYLTDLVPSVFDGLRKSGYFYDPVERGRINYCFVKSLNGSAFLS
;
A
#
# COMPACT_ATOMS: atom_id res chain seq x y z
N MET A 1 -24.17 -11.51 30.15
CA MET A 1 -25.02 -12.71 30.36
C MET A 1 -24.96 -13.05 31.84
N CYS A 2 -26.02 -12.77 32.59
CA CYS A 2 -26.12 -13.03 34.03
C CYS A 2 -27.12 -14.18 34.23
N ASP A 3 -26.70 -15.24 34.90
CA ASP A 3 -27.55 -16.41 35.16
C ASP A 3 -28.56 -16.09 36.27
N ARG A 4 -29.86 -16.30 35.98
CA ARG A 4 -30.97 -16.06 36.91
C ARG A 4 -31.02 -17.06 38.08
N ARG A 5 -30.21 -18.12 38.06
CA ARG A 5 -30.18 -19.14 39.12
C ARG A 5 -29.15 -18.88 40.22
N VAL A 6 -28.27 -17.90 40.03
CA VAL A 6 -27.17 -17.64 40.97
C VAL A 6 -27.55 -16.47 41.88
N VAL A 7 -27.98 -16.78 43.10
CA VAL A 7 -28.21 -15.77 44.15
C VAL A 7 -26.85 -15.35 44.72
N ARG A 8 -26.45 -14.10 44.49
CA ARG A 8 -25.24 -13.51 45.09
C ARG A 8 -25.66 -12.50 46.15
N GLY A 9 -25.49 -12.85 47.43
CA GLY A 9 -25.80 -12.00 48.59
C GLY A 9 -25.98 -12.81 49.87
N ASN A 10 -25.74 -12.20 51.03
CA ASN A 10 -25.90 -12.81 52.36
C ASN A 10 -27.39 -13.08 52.68
N THR A 11 -27.72 -14.30 53.11
CA THR A 11 -29.09 -14.79 53.35
C THR A 11 -29.65 -14.53 54.77
N TYR A 12 -29.11 -13.57 55.51
CA TYR A 12 -29.49 -13.32 56.91
C TYR A 12 -30.76 -12.46 57.11
N ALA A 13 -31.48 -12.06 56.06
CA ALA A 13 -32.63 -11.17 56.15
C ALA A 13 -33.87 -11.66 55.37
N LEU A 14 -34.31 -12.92 55.59
CA LEU A 14 -35.64 -13.37 55.17
C LEU A 14 -36.62 -13.32 56.36
N PRO A 15 -37.77 -12.63 56.27
CA PRO A 15 -38.79 -12.66 57.31
C PRO A 15 -39.49 -14.03 57.36
N LEU A 16 -39.68 -14.56 58.58
CA LEU A 16 -40.46 -15.77 58.82
C LEU A 16 -41.91 -15.55 58.35
N ILE A 17 -42.39 -16.43 57.46
CA ILE A 17 -43.80 -16.48 57.06
C ILE A 17 -44.61 -17.02 58.25
N GLN A 18 -45.44 -16.16 58.84
CA GLN A 18 -46.47 -16.54 59.81
C GLN A 18 -47.54 -17.39 59.10
N THR A 19 -47.77 -18.61 59.57
CA THR A 19 -48.89 -19.45 59.13
C THR A 19 -50.19 -18.96 59.79
N CYS A 20 -50.97 -18.14 59.08
CA CYS A 20 -52.35 -17.84 59.45
C CYS A 20 -53.25 -19.02 59.06
N ALA A 21 -54.03 -19.51 60.02
CA ALA A 21 -55.01 -20.59 59.85
C ALA A 21 -56.14 -20.20 58.88
N PRO A 22 -56.52 -21.07 57.91
CA PRO A 22 -57.70 -20.84 57.09
C PRO A 22 -58.99 -21.29 57.77
N LYS A 23 -60.02 -20.43 57.74
CA LYS A 23 -61.41 -20.71 58.15
C LYS A 23 -62.20 -21.35 57.00
N GLU A 24 -62.91 -22.44 57.28
CA GLU A 24 -63.84 -23.10 56.33
C GLU A 24 -65.17 -22.35 56.17
N PRO A 25 -65.73 -22.22 54.94
CA PRO A 25 -67.09 -21.78 54.72
C PRO A 25 -68.10 -22.94 54.63
N GLN A 26 -69.24 -22.74 55.32
CA GLN A 26 -70.36 -23.66 55.48
C GLN A 26 -71.22 -23.84 54.21
N ARG A 27 -71.68 -25.06 53.94
CA ARG A 27 -72.97 -25.32 53.26
C ARG A 27 -73.63 -26.61 53.74
N PRO A 28 -74.87 -26.54 54.28
CA PRO A 28 -75.80 -27.64 54.05
C PRO A 28 -77.25 -27.21 53.80
N LYS A 29 -77.98 -27.98 52.97
CA LYS A 29 -79.29 -28.62 53.26
C LYS A 29 -79.83 -29.33 52.01
N ARG A 30 -79.85 -30.67 52.02
CA ARG A 30 -81.02 -31.57 52.26
C ARG A 30 -81.84 -31.95 51.01
N LYS A 31 -82.00 -33.25 50.77
CA LYS A 31 -83.20 -34.03 51.14
C LYS A 31 -82.95 -35.55 51.02
N ASN A 32 -83.43 -36.26 52.04
CA ASN A 32 -83.38 -37.71 52.20
C ASN A 32 -84.51 -38.41 51.44
N PHE A 33 -84.26 -39.64 50.98
CA PHE A 33 -85.18 -40.77 51.13
C PHE A 33 -84.39 -42.06 51.42
N PRO A 34 -84.97 -43.02 52.19
CA PRO A 34 -84.21 -43.99 52.95
C PRO A 34 -84.12 -45.34 52.24
N ARG A 35 -82.97 -46.02 52.32
CA ARG A 35 -82.90 -47.47 52.18
C ARG A 35 -81.98 -48.03 53.26
N LYS A 36 -82.56 -48.95 54.03
CA LYS A 36 -82.03 -49.59 55.23
C LYS A 36 -80.64 -50.19 54.96
N ALA A 37 -79.59 -49.54 55.45
CA ALA A 37 -78.30 -50.19 55.64
C ALA A 37 -78.38 -50.90 56.99
N ASN A 38 -78.66 -52.21 56.94
CA ASN A 38 -78.49 -53.10 58.07
C ASN A 38 -77.03 -53.01 58.54
N THR A 39 -76.74 -52.14 59.49
CA THR A 39 -75.47 -52.16 60.24
C THR A 39 -75.62 -53.24 61.31
N ALA A 40 -75.70 -54.48 60.86
CA ALA A 40 -75.60 -55.61 61.76
C ALA A 40 -74.15 -55.62 62.28
N SER A 41 -74.00 -55.45 63.59
CA SER A 41 -72.78 -55.83 64.30
C SER A 41 -72.40 -57.26 63.88
N PRO A 42 -71.12 -57.58 63.66
CA PRO A 42 -70.68 -58.90 63.20
C PRO A 42 -71.19 -60.00 64.15
N SER A 43 -71.32 -61.23 63.66
CA SER A 43 -71.80 -62.35 64.47
C SER A 43 -70.82 -62.70 65.61
N PRO A 44 -71.30 -63.16 66.78
CA PRO A 44 -70.44 -63.60 67.87
C PRO A 44 -69.50 -64.74 67.46
N VAL A 45 -68.26 -64.72 67.96
CA VAL A 45 -67.28 -65.79 67.74
C VAL A 45 -67.80 -67.11 68.33
N LYS A 46 -67.56 -68.23 67.62
CA LYS A 46 -68.07 -69.57 67.95
C LYS A 46 -67.77 -69.93 69.42
N GLY A 47 -68.81 -70.13 70.22
CA GLY A 47 -68.72 -70.42 71.66
C GLY A 47 -68.90 -69.21 72.59
N ARG A 48 -69.18 -68.01 72.06
CA ARG A 48 -69.54 -66.82 72.85
C ARG A 48 -70.86 -66.22 72.36
N LEU A 49 -71.60 -65.57 73.25
CA LEU A 49 -72.82 -64.82 72.95
C LEU A 49 -72.53 -63.33 73.11
N HIS A 50 -73.09 -62.49 72.24
CA HIS A 50 -73.05 -61.04 72.46
C HIS A 50 -74.02 -60.68 73.59
N ILE A 51 -73.56 -59.79 74.47
CA ILE A 51 -74.36 -59.21 75.55
C ILE A 51 -74.48 -57.73 75.22
N GLU A 52 -75.71 -57.20 75.25
CA GLU A 52 -75.94 -55.77 75.10
C GLU A 52 -75.49 -55.06 76.38
N VAL A 53 -74.49 -54.19 76.25
CA VAL A 53 -74.02 -53.35 77.35
C VAL A 53 -74.75 -52.01 77.26
N GLN A 54 -75.28 -51.56 78.39
CA GLN A 54 -75.96 -50.27 78.50
C GLN A 54 -74.96 -49.16 78.17
N THR A 55 -75.03 -48.63 76.95
CA THR A 55 -74.12 -47.59 76.41
C THR A 55 -74.78 -46.22 76.40
N GLU A 56 -75.99 -46.12 76.97
CA GLU A 56 -76.65 -44.85 77.21
C GLU A 56 -75.97 -44.13 78.38
N LEU A 57 -75.94 -42.79 78.31
CA LEU A 57 -75.32 -41.95 79.33
C LEU A 57 -76.18 -41.98 80.60
N TYR A 58 -75.90 -42.90 81.52
CA TYR A 58 -76.56 -42.98 82.83
C TYR A 58 -75.74 -42.19 83.85
N LEU A 59 -76.22 -41.00 84.23
CA LEU A 59 -75.63 -40.17 85.27
C LEU A 59 -76.55 -40.20 86.50
N GLU A 60 -76.05 -40.75 87.61
CA GLU A 60 -76.72 -40.71 88.90
C GLU A 60 -76.18 -39.51 89.68
N GLU A 61 -77.04 -38.53 89.99
CA GLU A 61 -76.64 -37.40 90.83
C GLU A 61 -76.52 -37.86 92.29
N LEU A 62 -75.28 -38.01 92.77
CA LEU A 62 -75.00 -38.23 94.19
C LEU A 62 -75.38 -36.96 94.96
N SER A 63 -76.46 -37.04 95.74
CA SER A 63 -77.04 -35.90 96.48
C SER A 63 -76.45 -35.69 97.88
N GLU A 64 -75.45 -36.48 98.26
CA GLU A 64 -74.80 -36.41 99.56
C GLU A 64 -73.58 -35.48 99.53
N ARG A 65 -73.61 -34.43 100.36
CA ARG A 65 -72.46 -33.52 100.53
C ARG A 65 -71.39 -34.23 101.36
N VAL A 66 -70.21 -34.40 100.79
CA VAL A 66 -69.03 -34.94 101.48
C VAL A 66 -68.52 -33.90 102.48
N GLU A 67 -68.28 -34.31 103.72
CA GLU A 67 -67.69 -33.43 104.74
C GLU A 67 -66.22 -33.15 104.41
N GLU A 68 -65.86 -31.88 104.25
CA GLU A 68 -64.49 -31.42 104.02
C GLU A 68 -63.78 -31.25 105.38
N ILE A 69 -62.61 -31.88 105.53
CA ILE A 69 -61.75 -31.70 106.72
C ILE A 69 -60.59 -30.78 106.32
N GLU A 70 -60.43 -29.67 107.04
CA GLU A 70 -59.31 -28.76 106.85
C GLU A 70 -58.02 -29.39 107.40
N ALA A 71 -56.98 -29.45 106.56
CA ALA A 71 -55.63 -29.87 106.93
C ALA A 71 -54.64 -28.76 106.54
N GLU A 72 -53.97 -28.19 107.53
CA GLU A 72 -52.95 -27.17 107.31
C GLU A 72 -51.57 -27.84 107.13
N ILE A 73 -50.80 -27.40 106.13
CA ILE A 73 -49.42 -27.86 105.86
C ILE A 73 -48.48 -26.66 105.97
N GLN A 74 -47.43 -26.79 106.77
CA GLN A 74 -46.36 -25.79 106.89
C GLN A 74 -45.47 -25.81 105.65
N THR A 75 -45.50 -24.74 104.84
CA THR A 75 -44.68 -24.55 103.65
C THR A 75 -43.33 -23.93 104.00
N ASP A 76 -42.22 -24.61 103.68
CA ASP A 76 -40.88 -24.02 103.69
C ASP A 76 -40.69 -23.01 102.54
N THR A 77 -39.84 -22.01 102.75
CA THR A 77 -39.54 -20.97 101.76
C THR A 77 -38.75 -21.53 100.57
N PHE A 78 -39.32 -21.43 99.37
CA PHE A 78 -38.70 -21.85 98.11
C PHE A 78 -37.34 -21.15 97.89
N ILE A 79 -36.26 -21.92 97.76
CA ILE A 79 -34.96 -21.42 97.29
C ILE A 79 -34.82 -21.73 95.81
N ASP A 80 -34.54 -20.70 94.98
CA ASP A 80 -34.42 -20.85 93.53
C ASP A 80 -33.17 -21.64 93.12
N ARG A 81 -33.35 -22.63 92.26
CA ARG A 81 -32.28 -23.44 91.68
C ARG A 81 -31.49 -22.61 90.65
N PRO A 82 -30.14 -22.71 90.60
CA PRO A 82 -29.37 -22.07 89.54
C PRO A 82 -29.78 -22.59 88.15
N LYS A 83 -29.69 -21.70 87.14
CA LYS A 83 -30.02 -22.03 85.74
C LYS A 83 -29.13 -23.17 85.23
N THR A 84 -29.75 -24.18 84.64
CA THR A 84 -29.03 -25.31 84.04
C THR A 84 -28.14 -24.84 82.89
N PRO A 85 -26.90 -25.36 82.78
CA PRO A 85 -25.98 -24.97 81.72
C PRO A 85 -26.52 -25.36 80.33
N LEU A 86 -26.16 -24.56 79.31
CA LEU A 86 -26.55 -24.80 77.92
C LEU A 86 -25.79 -26.01 77.35
N PHE A 87 -26.52 -26.95 76.78
CA PHE A 87 -25.94 -28.13 76.12
C PHE A 87 -25.37 -27.75 74.74
N ILE A 88 -24.07 -27.95 74.55
CA ILE A 88 -23.39 -27.82 73.25
C ILE A 88 -23.11 -29.25 72.73
N PRO A 89 -23.75 -29.69 71.64
CA PRO A 89 -23.51 -31.02 71.09
C PRO A 89 -22.09 -31.14 70.54
N ALA A 90 -21.45 -32.29 70.76
CA ALA A 90 -20.16 -32.60 70.16
C ALA A 90 -20.29 -32.74 68.64
N LYS A 91 -19.32 -32.18 67.89
CA LYS A 91 -19.26 -32.36 66.44
C LYS A 91 -19.26 -33.85 66.11
N THR A 92 -20.29 -34.31 65.39
CA THR A 92 -20.44 -35.70 64.99
C THR A 92 -20.27 -35.78 63.47
N GLY A 93 -19.17 -36.38 63.00
CA GLY A 93 -18.80 -36.50 61.59
C GLY A 93 -17.30 -36.81 61.45
N LEU A 94 -16.92 -37.49 60.36
CA LEU A 94 -15.52 -37.73 60.02
C LEU A 94 -15.02 -36.59 59.13
N ASP A 95 -13.95 -35.92 59.56
CA ASP A 95 -13.28 -34.90 58.74
C ASP A 95 -12.38 -35.59 57.71
N VAL A 96 -12.67 -35.39 56.42
CA VAL A 96 -11.87 -35.90 55.30
C VAL A 96 -11.35 -34.71 54.51
N THR A 97 -10.06 -34.72 54.21
CA THR A 97 -9.44 -33.74 53.30
C THR A 97 -9.04 -34.43 52.01
N THR A 98 -9.25 -33.75 50.89
CA THR A 98 -8.80 -34.19 49.57
C THR A 98 -7.85 -33.14 49.03
N GLN A 99 -6.63 -33.55 48.66
CA GLN A 99 -5.60 -32.69 48.10
C GLN A 99 -5.14 -33.29 46.77
N ILE A 100 -5.01 -32.44 45.76
CA ILE A 100 -4.42 -32.79 44.46
C ILE A 100 -2.95 -32.37 44.50
N TYR A 101 -2.06 -33.28 44.11
CA TYR A 101 -0.62 -33.06 44.08
C TYR A 101 -0.15 -32.62 42.69
N GLU A 102 1.07 -32.09 42.62
CA GLU A 102 1.67 -31.67 41.34
C GLU A 102 1.79 -32.88 40.40
N GLY A 103 1.26 -32.74 39.17
CA GLY A 103 1.26 -33.80 38.15
C GLY A 103 0.04 -34.72 38.13
N ASP A 104 -0.85 -34.65 39.13
CA ASP A 104 -2.01 -35.56 39.26
C ASP A 104 -3.13 -35.28 38.23
N LEU A 105 -3.12 -34.09 37.60
CA LEU A 105 -4.10 -33.66 36.59
C LEU A 105 -3.48 -33.38 35.21
N PHE A 106 -2.17 -33.61 35.03
CA PHE A 106 -1.49 -33.28 33.79
C PHE A 106 -1.76 -34.33 32.72
N ASP A 107 -2.35 -33.91 31.60
CA ASP A 107 -2.52 -34.73 30.41
C ASP A 107 -1.58 -34.24 29.30
N PHE A 108 -0.56 -35.05 29.01
CA PHE A 108 0.45 -34.71 28.01
C PHE A 108 -0.15 -34.49 26.63
N ASP A 109 -1.13 -35.32 26.23
CA ASP A 109 -1.66 -35.31 24.88
C ASP A 109 -2.46 -34.03 24.59
N ILE A 110 -3.01 -33.40 25.63
CA ILE A 110 -3.72 -32.12 25.53
C ILE A 110 -2.73 -30.95 25.60
N GLU A 111 -1.79 -31.00 26.54
CA GLU A 111 -0.91 -29.86 26.83
C GLU A 111 0.23 -29.69 25.82
N VAL A 112 0.59 -30.73 25.07
CA VAL A 112 1.61 -30.64 24.01
C VAL A 112 1.09 -29.97 22.74
N VAL A 113 -0.22 -29.99 22.50
CA VAL A 113 -0.87 -29.45 21.29
C VAL A 113 -0.51 -27.98 21.02
N PRO A 114 -0.66 -27.03 21.97
CA PRO A 114 -0.33 -25.62 21.72
C PRO A 114 1.16 -25.40 21.44
N ILE A 115 2.04 -26.23 22.03
CA ILE A 115 3.48 -26.14 21.79
C ILE A 115 3.80 -26.59 20.36
N LEU A 116 3.23 -27.71 19.93
CA LEU A 116 3.41 -28.21 18.56
C LEU A 116 2.83 -27.27 17.52
N GLU A 117 1.64 -26.71 17.77
CA GLU A 117 1.01 -25.74 16.86
C GLU A 117 1.90 -24.53 16.63
N VAL A 118 2.50 -23.99 17.70
CA VAL A 118 3.42 -22.84 17.58
C VAL A 118 4.70 -23.22 16.85
N ILE A 119 5.29 -24.38 17.14
CA ILE A 119 6.53 -24.83 16.48
C ILE A 119 6.27 -25.05 14.99
N VAL A 120 5.26 -25.83 14.65
CA VAL A 120 4.92 -26.14 13.25
C VAL A 120 4.51 -24.85 12.52
N GLY A 121 3.65 -24.03 13.11
CA GLY A 121 3.22 -22.76 12.53
C GLY A 121 4.41 -21.84 12.21
N LYS A 122 5.29 -21.62 13.20
CA LYS A 122 6.48 -20.76 13.00
C LYS A 122 7.46 -21.34 11.98
N THR A 123 7.69 -22.65 12.00
CA THR A 123 8.62 -23.27 11.03
C THR A 123 8.12 -23.12 9.60
N ILE A 124 6.81 -23.34 9.36
CA ILE A 124 6.21 -23.16 8.04
C ILE A 124 6.24 -21.69 7.62
N GLU A 125 5.81 -20.79 8.50
CA GLU A 125 5.81 -19.34 8.22
C GLU A 125 7.20 -18.83 7.88
N GLN A 126 8.21 -19.18 8.70
CA GLN A 126 9.59 -18.81 8.45
C GLN A 126 10.11 -19.38 7.13
N SER A 127 9.87 -20.68 6.87
CA SER A 127 10.31 -21.30 5.62
C SER A 127 9.67 -20.67 4.37
N LEU A 128 8.40 -20.27 4.46
CA LEU A 128 7.71 -19.61 3.35
C LEU A 128 8.29 -18.22 3.08
N LEU A 129 8.56 -17.44 4.13
CA LEU A 129 9.17 -16.13 4.00
C LEU A 129 10.57 -16.22 3.38
N GLU A 130 11.40 -17.15 3.85
CA GLU A 130 12.75 -17.36 3.31
C GLU A 130 12.71 -17.70 1.80
N ILE A 131 11.82 -18.61 1.39
CA ILE A 131 11.67 -18.97 -0.03
C ILE A 131 11.23 -17.77 -0.87
N MET A 132 10.27 -16.98 -0.39
CA MET A 132 9.79 -15.80 -1.10
C MET A 132 10.91 -14.74 -1.25
N GLU A 133 11.68 -14.51 -0.20
CA GLU A 133 12.83 -13.60 -0.22
C GLU A 133 13.92 -14.08 -1.18
N GLU A 134 14.22 -15.38 -1.20
CA GLU A 134 15.20 -15.96 -2.14
C GLU A 134 14.76 -15.80 -3.59
N GLU A 135 13.48 -16.03 -3.90
CA GLU A 135 12.92 -15.86 -5.23
C GLU A 135 12.96 -14.39 -5.67
N GLU A 136 12.58 -13.46 -4.79
CA GLU A 136 12.66 -12.02 -5.07
C GLU A 136 14.11 -11.59 -5.36
N LEU A 137 15.06 -12.02 -4.53
CA LEU A 137 16.48 -11.72 -4.73
C LEU A 137 17.02 -12.32 -6.03
N ALA A 138 16.58 -13.52 -6.41
CA ALA A 138 16.94 -14.12 -7.69
C ALA A 138 16.44 -13.28 -8.87
N ASN A 139 15.17 -12.86 -8.83
CA ASN A 139 14.55 -12.03 -9.86
C ASN A 139 15.25 -10.66 -9.99
N LEU A 140 15.55 -9.99 -8.88
CA LEU A 140 16.28 -8.72 -8.89
C LEU A 140 17.70 -8.87 -9.47
N ARG A 141 18.40 -9.95 -9.11
CA ARG A 141 19.74 -10.25 -9.67
C ARG A 141 19.67 -10.52 -11.17
N GLU A 142 18.65 -11.22 -11.66
CA GLU A 142 18.43 -11.44 -13.09
C GLU A 142 18.20 -10.12 -13.83
N GLN A 143 17.35 -9.26 -13.30
CA GLN A 143 17.10 -7.94 -13.88
C GLN A 143 18.36 -7.07 -13.90
N GLN A 144 19.15 -7.08 -12.82
CA GLN A 144 20.43 -6.36 -12.77
C GLN A 144 21.41 -6.88 -13.81
N ARG A 145 21.59 -8.21 -13.92
CA ARG A 145 22.47 -8.81 -14.94
C ARG A 145 22.06 -8.40 -16.35
N HIS A 146 20.77 -8.53 -16.67
CA HIS A 146 20.25 -8.16 -17.99
C HIS A 146 20.47 -6.66 -18.28
N PHE A 147 20.26 -5.79 -17.29
CA PHE A 147 20.53 -4.36 -17.44
C PHE A 147 22.01 -4.05 -17.65
N GLU A 148 22.90 -4.71 -16.91
CA GLU A 148 24.35 -4.56 -17.06
C GLU A 148 24.85 -5.06 -18.41
N GLU A 149 24.32 -6.19 -18.90
CA GLU A 149 24.61 -6.72 -20.23
C GLU A 149 24.23 -5.71 -21.32
N LEU A 150 22.99 -5.19 -21.29
CA LEU A 150 22.55 -4.16 -22.23
C LEU A 150 23.42 -2.91 -22.15
N ARG A 151 23.68 -2.39 -20.95
CA ARG A 151 24.50 -1.20 -20.75
C ARG A 151 25.93 -1.41 -21.27
N SER A 152 26.50 -2.61 -21.08
CA SER A 152 27.82 -2.94 -21.57
C SER A 152 27.86 -2.97 -23.11
N ALA A 153 26.84 -3.53 -23.75
CA ALA A 153 26.71 -3.58 -25.20
C ALA A 153 26.53 -2.16 -25.79
N GLU A 154 25.68 -1.33 -25.18
CA GLU A 154 25.48 0.07 -25.56
C GLU A 154 26.77 0.88 -25.47
N LEU A 155 27.54 0.69 -24.39
CA LEU A 155 28.81 1.40 -24.19
C LEU A 155 29.84 1.02 -25.26
N VAL A 156 29.94 -0.26 -25.60
CA VAL A 156 30.84 -0.74 -26.67
C VAL A 156 30.44 -0.15 -28.03
N GLU A 157 29.14 -0.13 -28.34
CA GLU A 157 28.62 0.47 -29.57
C GLU A 157 28.88 1.99 -29.63
N GLN A 158 28.68 2.70 -28.52
CA GLN A 158 28.97 4.13 -28.44
C GLN A 158 30.46 4.40 -28.70
N GLN A 159 31.36 3.63 -28.08
CA GLN A 159 32.81 3.76 -28.32
C GLN A 159 33.16 3.52 -29.80
N ARG A 160 32.55 2.51 -30.43
CA ARG A 160 32.75 2.22 -31.85
C ARG A 160 32.31 3.40 -32.74
N LEU A 161 31.15 3.99 -32.46
CA LEU A 161 30.64 5.15 -33.19
C LEU A 161 31.52 6.38 -32.98
N GLU A 162 31.94 6.64 -31.75
CA GLU A 162 32.78 7.80 -31.42
C GLU A 162 34.15 7.72 -32.13
N GLU A 163 34.77 6.54 -32.16
CA GLU A 163 36.01 6.34 -32.90
C GLU A 163 35.85 6.57 -34.40
N HIS A 164 34.74 6.11 -34.97
CA HIS A 164 34.43 6.31 -36.38
C HIS A 164 34.21 7.80 -36.71
N ASP A 165 33.42 8.49 -35.90
CA ASP A 165 33.19 9.93 -36.02
C ASP A 165 34.48 10.73 -35.87
N ARG A 166 35.37 10.32 -34.95
CA ARG A 166 36.68 10.94 -34.80
C ARG A 166 37.49 10.83 -36.10
N ARG A 167 37.55 9.65 -36.71
CA ARG A 167 38.25 9.45 -38.00
C ARG A 167 37.66 10.32 -39.10
N GLN A 168 36.33 10.33 -39.23
CA GLN A 168 35.66 11.16 -40.24
C GLN A 168 35.91 12.65 -40.05
N LYS A 169 35.88 13.14 -38.80
CA LYS A 169 36.20 14.55 -38.49
C LYS A 169 37.65 14.87 -38.80
N GLU A 170 38.59 13.99 -38.46
CA GLU A 170 40.01 14.16 -38.80
C GLU A 170 40.24 14.19 -40.32
N GLU A 171 39.60 13.28 -41.06
CA GLU A 171 39.65 13.24 -42.53
C GLU A 171 39.02 14.48 -43.16
N GLY A 172 37.82 14.87 -42.71
CA GLY A 172 37.14 16.07 -43.18
C GLY A 172 37.92 17.34 -42.87
N LEU A 173 38.58 17.42 -41.71
CA LEU A 173 39.45 18.55 -41.36
C LEU A 173 40.65 18.62 -42.31
N LYS A 174 41.32 17.49 -42.57
CA LYS A 174 42.43 17.42 -43.54
C LYS A 174 42.00 17.90 -44.93
N GLN A 175 40.88 17.38 -45.44
CA GLN A 175 40.34 17.78 -46.74
C GLN A 175 40.02 19.29 -46.80
N ASN A 176 39.46 19.85 -45.73
CA ASN A 176 39.16 21.29 -45.66
C ASN A 176 40.44 22.15 -45.68
N LEU A 177 41.49 21.71 -44.99
CA LEU A 177 42.79 22.38 -45.01
C LEU A 177 43.40 22.35 -46.41
N ASP A 178 43.44 21.18 -47.05
CA ASP A 178 43.97 21.01 -48.40
C ASP A 178 43.19 21.87 -49.43
N CYS A 179 41.85 21.87 -49.34
CA CYS A 179 41.00 22.73 -50.19
C CYS A 179 41.31 24.21 -49.99
N LYS A 180 41.54 24.63 -48.74
CA LYS A 180 41.86 26.02 -48.41
C LYS A 180 43.23 26.41 -48.96
N GLU A 181 44.23 25.55 -48.86
CA GLU A 181 45.57 25.79 -49.42
C GLU A 181 45.53 25.90 -50.94
N ASN A 182 44.84 24.98 -51.61
CA ASN A 182 44.64 25.02 -53.05
C ASN A 182 43.89 26.28 -53.50
N ARG A 183 42.88 26.73 -52.75
CA ARG A 183 42.17 27.97 -53.05
C ARG A 183 43.08 29.19 -52.94
N ILE A 184 43.93 29.25 -51.91
CA ILE A 184 44.89 30.35 -51.72
C ILE A 184 45.92 30.36 -52.85
N SER A 185 46.44 29.20 -53.26
CA SER A 185 47.42 29.12 -54.35
C SER A 185 46.84 29.57 -55.69
N GLN A 186 45.62 29.16 -56.01
CA GLN A 186 44.89 29.63 -57.20
C GLN A 186 44.67 31.13 -57.18
N GLN A 187 44.19 31.69 -56.06
CA GLN A 187 43.99 33.14 -55.93
C GLN A 187 45.31 33.92 -56.09
N ARG A 188 46.41 33.42 -55.53
CA ARG A 188 47.74 34.02 -55.72
C ARG A 188 48.17 34.00 -57.18
N ALA A 189 47.97 32.89 -57.88
CA ALA A 189 48.30 32.78 -59.31
C ALA A 189 47.49 33.76 -60.15
N THR A 190 46.17 33.85 -59.94
CA THR A 190 45.30 34.82 -60.64
C THR A 190 45.75 36.25 -60.39
N LEU A 191 46.04 36.62 -59.14
CA LEU A 191 46.53 37.97 -58.79
C LEU A 191 47.87 38.32 -59.46
N LEU A 192 48.77 37.35 -59.64
CA LEU A 192 50.03 37.58 -60.34
C LEU A 192 49.77 37.88 -61.82
N VAL A 193 48.93 37.08 -62.48
CA VAL A 193 48.54 37.30 -63.87
C VAL A 193 47.84 38.65 -64.04
N GLU A 194 46.90 39.00 -63.15
CA GLU A 194 46.22 40.30 -63.15
C GLU A 194 47.19 41.47 -63.01
N LYS A 195 48.21 41.38 -62.14
CA LYS A 195 49.24 42.41 -62.01
C LYS A 195 50.06 42.55 -63.28
N GLU A 196 50.42 41.43 -63.92
CA GLU A 196 51.16 41.45 -65.19
C GLU A 196 50.34 42.05 -66.33
N THR A 197 49.07 41.66 -66.45
CA THR A 197 48.16 42.20 -67.48
C THR A 197 47.90 43.68 -67.24
N ALA A 198 47.65 44.11 -66.00
CA ALA A 198 47.48 45.51 -65.65
C ALA A 198 48.72 46.35 -66.02
N ARG A 199 49.93 45.85 -65.73
CA ARG A 199 51.19 46.51 -66.14
C ARG A 199 51.31 46.62 -67.66
N LYS A 200 51.02 45.53 -68.40
CA LYS A 200 51.04 45.53 -69.88
C LYS A 200 50.02 46.51 -70.46
N MET A 201 48.81 46.55 -69.90
CA MET A 201 47.76 47.49 -70.29
C MET A 201 48.14 48.94 -70.02
N ALA A 202 48.72 49.24 -68.84
CA ALA A 202 49.20 50.57 -68.49
C ALA A 202 50.32 51.03 -69.43
N ALA A 203 51.30 50.17 -69.72
CA ALA A 203 52.37 50.47 -70.67
C ALA A 203 51.83 50.73 -72.08
N ARG A 204 50.86 49.93 -72.54
CA ARG A 204 50.18 50.15 -73.83
C ARG A 204 49.42 51.48 -73.86
N ALA A 205 48.68 51.80 -72.79
CA ALA A 205 47.94 53.05 -72.69
C ALA A 205 48.89 54.26 -72.72
N LEU A 206 49.99 54.20 -71.96
CA LEU A 206 51.02 55.23 -71.93
C LEU A 206 51.72 55.39 -73.29
N ALA A 207 52.08 54.29 -73.94
CA ALA A 207 52.66 54.32 -75.28
C ALA A 207 51.69 54.95 -76.29
N LYS A 208 50.39 54.61 -76.20
CA LYS A 208 49.36 55.20 -77.07
C LYS A 208 49.23 56.70 -76.83
N SER A 209 49.09 57.16 -75.57
CA SER A 209 48.96 58.59 -75.27
C SER A 209 50.20 59.39 -75.68
N TYR A 210 51.40 58.82 -75.51
CA TYR A 210 52.63 59.47 -75.93
C TYR A 210 52.75 59.55 -77.47
N LEU A 211 52.44 58.45 -78.18
CA LEU A 211 52.49 58.41 -79.64
C LEU A 211 51.41 59.31 -80.28
N THR A 212 50.21 59.42 -79.68
CA THR A 212 49.17 60.31 -80.22
C THR A 212 49.59 61.77 -80.23
N ASP A 213 50.41 62.20 -79.26
CA ASP A 213 50.86 63.59 -79.16
C ASP A 213 52.17 63.81 -79.94
N LEU A 214 53.05 62.81 -79.97
CA LEU A 214 54.32 62.87 -80.70
C LEU A 214 54.12 62.93 -82.22
N VAL A 215 53.17 62.15 -82.76
CA VAL A 215 52.89 62.11 -84.20
C VAL A 215 52.62 63.52 -84.76
N PRO A 216 51.59 64.27 -84.33
CA PRO A 216 51.35 65.61 -84.85
C PRO A 216 52.52 66.57 -84.59
N SER A 217 53.17 66.49 -83.42
CA SER A 217 54.35 67.34 -83.10
C SER A 217 55.52 67.14 -84.07
N VAL A 218 55.86 65.88 -84.38
CA VAL A 218 56.91 65.52 -85.35
C VAL A 218 56.50 65.89 -86.78
N PHE A 219 55.24 65.63 -87.16
CA PHE A 219 54.73 66.01 -88.48
C PHE A 219 54.74 67.55 -88.66
N ASP A 220 54.34 68.32 -87.66
CA ASP A 220 54.41 69.78 -87.68
C ASP A 220 55.86 70.29 -87.68
N GLY A 221 56.75 69.68 -86.91
CA GLY A 221 58.18 69.98 -86.93
C GLY A 221 58.82 69.74 -88.29
N LEU A 222 58.55 68.58 -88.90
CA LEU A 222 59.04 68.22 -90.23
C LEU A 222 58.44 69.14 -91.32
N ARG A 223 57.16 69.52 -91.20
CA ARG A 223 56.51 70.49 -92.10
C ARG A 223 57.15 71.87 -91.99
N LYS A 224 57.46 72.34 -90.77
CA LYS A 224 58.20 73.60 -90.54
C LYS A 224 59.63 73.55 -91.07
N SER A 225 60.31 72.39 -90.97
CA SER A 225 61.66 72.19 -91.54
C SER A 225 61.69 72.06 -93.07
N GLY A 226 60.52 72.08 -93.74
CA GLY A 226 60.41 72.06 -95.20
C GLY A 226 60.54 70.67 -95.85
N TYR A 227 60.47 69.60 -95.06
CA TYR A 227 60.60 68.22 -95.57
C TYR A 227 59.29 67.70 -96.18
N PHE A 228 58.14 68.09 -95.64
CA PHE A 228 56.82 67.86 -96.25
C PHE A 228 56.46 69.06 -97.13
N TYR A 229 56.50 68.87 -98.44
CA TYR A 229 56.15 69.87 -99.44
C TYR A 229 54.93 69.43 -100.24
N ASP A 230 54.09 70.38 -100.62
CA ASP A 230 52.98 70.13 -101.54
C ASP A 230 53.52 69.97 -102.98
N PRO A 231 53.31 68.81 -103.65
CA PRO A 231 53.71 68.63 -105.05
C PRO A 231 52.98 69.56 -106.04
N VAL A 232 51.88 70.22 -105.64
CA VAL A 232 51.16 71.23 -106.44
C VAL A 232 51.91 72.57 -106.43
N GLU A 233 52.37 73.03 -105.27
CA GLU A 233 53.09 74.32 -105.13
C GLU A 233 54.47 74.32 -105.80
N ARG A 234 55.13 73.16 -105.88
CA ARG A 234 56.44 73.00 -106.56
C ARG A 234 56.34 72.68 -108.05
N GLY A 235 55.12 72.70 -108.63
CA GLY A 235 54.89 72.59 -110.06
C GLY A 235 55.11 71.19 -110.68
N ARG A 236 55.36 70.13 -109.90
CA ARG A 236 55.61 68.78 -110.46
C ARG A 236 54.35 68.11 -111.02
N ILE A 237 53.17 68.43 -110.49
CA ILE A 237 51.91 67.83 -110.97
C ILE A 237 51.49 68.42 -112.33
N ASN A 238 51.71 69.72 -112.57
CA ASN A 238 51.42 70.32 -113.88
C ASN A 238 52.27 69.70 -115.00
N TYR A 239 53.54 69.35 -114.75
CA TYR A 239 54.37 68.67 -115.76
C TYR A 239 53.99 67.21 -116.02
N CYS A 240 53.45 66.49 -115.02
CA CYS A 240 53.01 65.10 -115.20
C CYS A 240 51.59 64.99 -115.76
N PHE A 241 50.66 65.86 -115.35
CA PHE A 241 49.28 65.84 -115.82
C PHE A 241 49.16 66.31 -117.28
N VAL A 242 49.90 67.36 -117.68
CA VAL A 242 49.93 67.82 -119.08
C VAL A 242 50.62 66.80 -120.00
N LYS A 243 51.60 66.04 -119.51
CA LYS A 243 52.16 64.90 -120.27
C LYS A 243 51.16 63.76 -120.47
N SER A 244 50.25 63.54 -119.53
CA SER A 244 49.24 62.47 -119.63
C SER A 244 48.08 62.82 -120.58
N LEU A 245 47.73 64.10 -120.72
CA LEU A 245 46.64 64.56 -121.61
C LEU A 245 47.05 64.70 -123.08
N ASN A 246 48.34 64.97 -123.36
CA ASN A 246 48.84 65.09 -124.74
C ASN A 246 49.25 63.74 -125.38
N GLY A 247 49.14 62.63 -124.64
CA GLY A 247 49.46 61.27 -125.13
C GLY A 247 48.28 60.52 -125.76
N SER A 248 47.05 61.05 -125.71
CA SER A 248 45.82 60.34 -126.09
C SER A 248 45.09 60.94 -127.30
N ALA A 249 45.80 61.66 -128.19
CA ALA A 249 45.23 62.27 -129.40
C ALA A 249 45.79 61.72 -130.74
N PHE A 250 46.42 60.54 -130.74
CA PHE A 250 46.83 59.83 -131.96
C PHE A 250 46.66 58.32 -131.77
N LEU A 251 45.47 57.78 -132.07
CA LEU A 251 45.23 56.46 -132.70
C LEU A 251 43.71 56.16 -132.69
N SER A 252 43.16 56.18 -133.91
CA SER A 252 41.81 55.80 -134.39
C SER A 252 40.62 56.68 -134.03
#